data_AF-A0A7J4VA42-F1
#
_entry.id   AF-A0A7J4VA42-F1
#
_cell.length_a   1.000
_cell.length_b   1.000
_cell.length_c   1.000
_cell.angle_alpha   90.00
_cell.angle_beta   90.00
_cell.angle_gamma   90.00
#
_symmetry.space_group_name_H-M   'P 1'
#
loop_
_entity.id
_entity.type
_entity.pdbx_description
1 polymer ?
#
loop_
_entity_poly.entity_id
_entity_poly.type
_entity_poly.pdbx_seq_one_letter_code
_entity_poly.pdbx_strand_id
1 'polypeptide(L)'
;MARTLNLLGIASGSTGIFLGFFFLGEDASLMIRMVALFTVGINGTLAFVRHVIFHKSDAERMGWKTDRPDWMFEVGFANLAFAVATFIALLIKNGETSLAVLTAGFAVYLLQAATLHAYRYFTDEEKSAGRLWRSFLLTILFAGMMLFFAVNALSANN
;
A
#
# COMPACT_ATOMS: atom_id res chain seq x y z
N MET A 1 2.34 10.75 16.45
CA MET A 1 1.15 10.37 15.64
C MET A 1 1.50 9.50 14.43
N ALA A 2 2.49 9.87 13.61
CA ALA A 2 2.84 9.11 12.39
C ALA A 2 3.20 7.63 12.65
N ARG A 3 3.86 7.32 13.78
CA ARG A 3 4.14 5.92 14.18
C ARG A 3 2.86 5.11 14.42
N THR A 4 1.87 5.70 15.09
CA THR A 4 0.56 5.07 15.33
C THR A 4 -0.15 4.80 14.01
N LEU A 5 -0.21 5.80 13.12
CA LEU A 5 -0.80 5.63 11.77
C LEU A 5 -0.08 4.57 10.96
N ASN A 6 1.24 4.47 11.06
CA ASN A 6 2.01 3.42 10.42
C ASN A 6 1.67 2.02 10.98
N LEU A 7 1.52 1.89 12.30
CA LEU A 7 1.10 0.62 12.91
C LEU A 7 -0.31 0.22 12.49
N LEU A 8 -1.24 1.19 12.42
CA LEU A 8 -2.59 0.96 11.89
C LEU A 8 -2.56 0.55 10.42
N GLY A 9 -1.68 1.15 9.60
CA GLY A 9 -1.48 0.75 8.21
C GLY A 9 -0.96 -0.68 8.08
N ILE A 10 0.01 -1.07 8.91
CA ILE A 10 0.50 -2.46 8.98
C ILE A 10 -0.63 -3.41 9.40
N ALA A 11 -1.38 -3.08 10.45
CA ALA A 11 -2.49 -3.91 10.89
C ALA A 11 -3.56 -4.06 9.80
N SER A 12 -3.93 -2.95 9.15
CA SER A 12 -4.87 -2.94 8.04
C SER A 12 -4.39 -3.80 6.86
N GLY A 13 -3.16 -3.58 6.39
CA GLY A 13 -2.57 -4.37 5.31
C GLY A 13 -2.53 -5.86 5.63
N SER A 14 -2.08 -6.22 6.84
CA SER A 14 -2.07 -7.62 7.31
C SER A 14 -3.47 -8.24 7.34
N THR A 15 -4.48 -7.51 7.80
CA THR A 15 -5.88 -7.96 7.76
C THR A 15 -6.34 -8.22 6.33
N GLY A 16 -6.02 -7.33 5.39
CA GLY A 16 -6.36 -7.52 3.98
C GLY A 16 -5.73 -8.77 3.37
N ILE A 17 -4.45 -9.00 3.65
CA ILE A 17 -3.74 -10.20 3.18
C ILE A 17 -4.30 -11.48 3.82
N PHE A 18 -4.54 -11.45 5.13
CA PHE A 18 -5.14 -12.58 5.86
C PHE A 18 -6.51 -12.95 5.28
N LEU A 19 -7.40 -11.96 5.10
CA LEU A 19 -8.73 -12.17 4.53
C LEU A 19 -8.64 -12.62 3.06
N GLY A 20 -7.65 -12.11 2.31
CA GLY A 20 -7.35 -12.59 0.97
C GLY A 20 -7.09 -14.10 0.95
N PHE A 21 -6.23 -14.60 1.83
CA PHE A 21 -6.00 -16.04 1.95
C PHE A 21 -7.19 -16.81 2.51
N PHE A 22 -7.93 -16.21 3.46
CA PHE A 22 -9.10 -16.85 4.08
C PHE A 22 -10.22 -17.15 3.06
N PHE A 23 -10.45 -16.24 2.11
CA PHE A 23 -11.47 -16.41 1.05
C PHE A 23 -10.91 -17.00 -0.25
N LEU A 24 -9.60 -17.29 -0.32
CA LEU A 24 -8.96 -17.85 -1.51
C LEU A 24 -9.54 -19.23 -1.83
N GLY A 25 -10.09 -19.38 -3.05
CA GLY A 25 -10.72 -20.62 -3.50
C GLY A 25 -12.17 -20.83 -3.03
N GLU A 26 -12.65 -20.01 -2.09
CA GLU A 26 -14.02 -20.06 -1.56
C GLU A 26 -14.92 -19.00 -2.21
N ASP A 27 -14.48 -17.74 -2.22
CA ASP A 27 -15.23 -16.61 -2.81
C ASP A 27 -14.26 -15.57 -3.38
N ALA A 28 -14.06 -15.63 -4.70
CA ALA A 28 -13.16 -14.72 -5.41
C ALA A 28 -13.61 -13.25 -5.33
N SER A 29 -14.92 -12.97 -5.26
CA SER A 29 -15.45 -11.61 -5.14
C SER A 29 -15.14 -11.05 -3.76
N LEU A 30 -15.46 -11.81 -2.70
CA LEU A 30 -15.20 -11.38 -1.34
C LEU A 30 -13.69 -11.26 -1.06
N MET A 31 -12.90 -12.19 -1.58
CA MET A 31 -11.43 -12.14 -1.54
C MET A 31 -10.91 -10.79 -2.06
N ILE A 32 -11.22 -10.41 -3.31
CA ILE A 32 -10.66 -9.19 -3.89
C ILE A 32 -11.21 -7.93 -3.23
N ARG A 33 -12.48 -7.94 -2.80
CA ARG A 33 -13.09 -6.83 -2.05
C ARG A 33 -12.38 -6.58 -0.73
N MET A 34 -12.08 -7.64 0.03
CA MET A 34 -11.35 -7.52 1.30
C MET A 34 -9.91 -7.08 1.10
N VAL A 35 -9.20 -7.67 0.14
CA VAL A 35 -7.83 -7.25 -0.19
C VAL A 35 -7.80 -5.78 -0.58
N ALA A 36 -8.65 -5.35 -1.53
CA ALA A 36 -8.68 -3.97 -2.00
C ALA A 36 -9.06 -2.98 -0.89
N LEU A 37 -10.10 -3.28 -0.10
CA LEU A 37 -10.55 -2.43 1.01
C LEU A 37 -9.43 -2.15 1.99
N PHE A 38 -8.75 -3.20 2.46
CA PHE A 38 -7.78 -3.07 3.53
C PHE A 38 -6.40 -2.62 3.02
N THR A 39 -5.91 -3.20 1.91
CA THR A 39 -4.54 -2.93 1.42
C THR A 39 -4.42 -1.65 0.61
N VAL A 40 -5.51 -1.19 -0.02
CA VAL A 40 -5.53 0.04 -0.84
C VAL A 40 -6.39 1.12 -0.18
N GLY A 41 -7.67 0.85 0.07
CA GLY A 41 -8.62 1.85 0.61
C GLY A 41 -8.19 2.42 1.96
N ILE A 42 -8.21 1.59 3.00
CA ILE A 42 -7.87 2.00 4.36
C ILE A 42 -6.39 2.36 4.46
N ASN A 43 -5.49 1.48 3.99
CA ASN A 43 -4.06 1.73 4.08
C ASN A 43 -3.60 2.97 3.28
N GLY A 44 -4.14 3.21 2.09
CA GLY A 44 -3.88 4.43 1.30
C GLY A 44 -4.40 5.69 2.00
N THR A 45 -5.57 5.63 2.64
CA THR A 45 -6.09 6.74 3.45
C THR A 45 -5.19 7.04 4.64
N LEU A 46 -4.77 6.01 5.38
CA LEU A 46 -3.84 6.16 6.51
C LEU A 46 -2.48 6.71 6.06
N ALA A 47 -1.98 6.27 4.91
CA ALA A 47 -0.75 6.77 4.31
C ALA A 47 -0.88 8.25 3.91
N PHE A 48 -1.99 8.66 3.31
CA PHE A 48 -2.29 10.07 3.01
C PHE A 48 -2.26 10.93 4.28
N VAL A 49 -3.01 10.54 5.32
CA VAL A 49 -3.06 11.27 6.58
C VAL A 49 -1.65 11.38 7.20
N ARG A 50 -0.88 10.29 7.14
CA ARG A 50 0.49 10.27 7.64
C ARG A 50 1.42 11.20 6.87
N HIS A 51 1.40 11.14 5.53
CA HIS A 51 2.32 11.87 4.66
C HIS A 51 1.96 13.35 4.47
N VAL A 52 0.69 13.74 4.61
CA VAL A 52 0.23 15.12 4.40
C VAL A 52 0.02 15.83 5.73
N ILE A 53 -0.83 15.28 6.59
CA ILE A 53 -1.23 15.94 7.85
C ILE A 53 -0.11 15.82 8.89
N PHE A 54 0.51 14.64 9.01
CA PHE A 54 1.56 14.39 10.00
C PHE A 54 2.98 14.33 9.40
N HIS A 55 3.21 15.03 8.29
CA HIS A 55 4.45 14.98 7.50
C HIS A 55 5.72 15.21 8.34
N LYS A 56 5.73 16.15 9.30
CA LYS A 56 6.90 16.40 10.16
C LYS A 56 7.26 15.18 11.01
N SER A 57 6.27 14.63 11.71
CA SER A 57 6.43 13.42 12.54
C SER A 57 6.78 12.20 11.69
N ASP A 58 6.32 12.16 10.44
CA ASP A 58 6.62 11.06 9.52
C ASP A 58 8.04 11.16 8.95
N ALA A 59 8.51 12.36 8.61
CA ALA A 59 9.89 12.61 8.20
C ALA A 59 10.87 12.21 9.31
N GLU A 60 10.62 12.64 10.55
CA GLU A 60 11.40 12.23 11.72
C GLU A 60 11.44 10.71 11.90
N ARG A 61 10.29 10.03 11.76
CA ARG A 61 10.19 8.56 11.85
C ARG A 61 11.06 7.87 10.79
N MET A 62 11.18 8.45 9.60
CA MET A 62 11.99 7.94 8.49
C MET A 62 13.46 8.36 8.57
N GLY A 63 13.84 9.19 9.54
CA GLY A 63 15.18 9.78 9.63
C GLY A 63 15.44 10.79 8.52
N TRP A 64 14.40 11.43 7.99
CA TRP A 64 14.50 12.41 6.92
C TRP A 64 14.46 13.83 7.48
N LYS A 65 15.43 14.64 7.08
CA LYS A 65 15.41 16.10 7.26
C LYS A 65 14.84 16.69 5.98
N THR A 66 13.73 17.43 6.07
CA THR A 66 13.09 18.01 4.90
C THR A 66 12.65 19.43 5.23
N ASP A 67 13.28 20.40 4.57
CA ASP A 67 12.88 21.82 4.69
C ASP A 67 11.67 22.12 3.79
N ARG A 68 11.40 21.24 2.82
CA ARG A 68 10.24 21.27 1.92
C ARG A 68 9.55 19.91 1.88
N PRO A 69 8.28 19.78 2.33
CA PRO A 69 7.58 18.51 2.36
C PRO A 69 6.85 18.17 1.04
N ASP A 70 7.11 18.89 -0.05
CA ASP A 70 6.34 18.79 -1.30
C ASP A 70 6.24 17.35 -1.83
N TRP A 71 7.36 16.62 -1.86
CA TRP A 71 7.39 15.22 -2.29
C TRP A 71 6.60 14.30 -1.33
N MET A 72 6.50 14.64 -0.03
CA MET A 72 5.64 13.89 0.91
C MET A 72 4.17 14.08 0.54
N PHE A 73 3.81 15.30 0.13
CA PHE A 73 2.45 15.60 -0.26
C PHE A 73 2.09 14.89 -1.56
N GLU A 74 2.97 14.89 -2.55
CA GLU A 74 2.78 14.11 -3.78
C GLU A 74 2.57 12.61 -3.51
N VAL A 75 3.41 12.01 -2.66
CA VAL A 75 3.25 10.62 -2.20
C VAL A 75 1.91 10.43 -1.50
N GLY A 76 1.54 11.34 -0.60
CA GLY A 76 0.25 11.30 0.11
C GLY A 76 -0.95 11.41 -0.83
N PHE A 77 -0.91 12.31 -1.81
CA PHE A 77 -1.98 12.50 -2.80
C PHE A 77 -2.12 11.29 -3.72
N ALA A 78 -1.02 10.67 -4.14
CA ALA A 78 -1.07 9.42 -4.89
C ALA A 78 -1.77 8.31 -4.08
N ASN A 79 -1.42 8.16 -2.79
CA ASN A 79 -2.10 7.20 -1.91
C ASN A 79 -3.60 7.49 -1.77
N LEU A 80 -3.98 8.77 -1.61
CA LEU A 80 -5.38 9.17 -1.50
C LEU A 80 -6.16 8.90 -2.80
N ALA A 81 -5.56 9.16 -3.96
CA ALA A 81 -6.18 8.94 -5.26
C ALA A 81 -6.56 7.46 -5.45
N PHE A 82 -5.63 6.54 -5.14
CA PHE A 82 -5.92 5.11 -5.17
C PHE A 82 -6.98 4.72 -4.13
N ALA A 83 -6.88 5.21 -2.89
CA ALA A 83 -7.84 4.89 -1.84
C ALA A 83 -9.28 5.31 -2.22
N VAL A 84 -9.46 6.54 -2.72
CA VAL A 84 -10.76 7.06 -3.17
C VAL A 84 -11.30 6.24 -4.34
N ALA A 85 -10.46 5.95 -5.34
CA ALA A 85 -10.86 5.12 -6.48
C ALA A 85 -11.31 3.71 -6.02
N THR A 86 -10.61 3.11 -5.06
CA THR A 86 -10.98 1.82 -4.48
C THR A 86 -12.30 1.88 -3.71
N PHE A 87 -12.53 2.91 -2.89
CA PHE A 87 -13.82 3.07 -2.21
C PHE A 87 -14.99 3.23 -3.17
N ILE A 88 -14.80 3.98 -4.27
CA ILE A 88 -15.81 4.09 -5.33
C ILE A 88 -16.03 2.71 -5.98
N ALA A 89 -14.95 2.00 -6.34
CA ALA A 89 -15.04 0.69 -6.97
C ALA A 89 -15.74 -0.37 -6.10
N LEU A 90 -15.60 -0.29 -4.76
CA LEU A 90 -16.31 -1.18 -3.83
C LEU A 90 -17.84 -1.03 -3.92
N LEU A 91 -18.35 0.14 -4.31
CA LEU A 91 -19.77 0.43 -4.49
C LEU A 91 -20.31 -0.02 -5.85
N ILE A 92 -19.44 -0.37 -6.79
CA ILE A 92 -19.84 -0.84 -8.12
C ILE A 92 -20.30 -2.29 -8.04
N LYS A 93 -21.53 -2.55 -8.49
CA LYS A 93 -22.04 -3.91 -8.66
C LYS A 93 -21.22 -4.61 -9.75
N ASN A 94 -20.76 -5.83 -9.46
CA ASN A 94 -19.85 -6.59 -10.33
C ASN A 94 -18.53 -5.83 -10.63
N GLY A 95 -18.02 -5.08 -9.64
CA GLY A 95 -16.81 -4.26 -9.75
C GLY A 95 -15.48 -4.99 -9.49
N GLU A 96 -15.47 -6.32 -9.47
CA GLU A 96 -14.32 -7.16 -9.09
C GLU A 96 -13.10 -6.89 -9.99
N THR A 97 -13.32 -6.75 -11.30
CA THR A 97 -12.26 -6.39 -12.26
C THR A 97 -11.64 -5.04 -11.93
N SER A 98 -12.46 -4.02 -11.61
CA SER A 98 -11.97 -2.70 -11.22
C SER A 98 -11.15 -2.75 -9.94
N LEU A 99 -11.61 -3.52 -8.94
CA LEU A 99 -10.88 -3.72 -7.69
C LEU A 99 -9.54 -4.45 -7.92
N ALA A 100 -9.51 -5.46 -8.78
CA ALA A 100 -8.29 -6.17 -9.13
C ALA A 100 -7.28 -5.23 -9.82
N VAL A 101 -7.73 -4.42 -10.79
CA VAL A 101 -6.88 -3.44 -11.48
C VAL A 101 -6.35 -2.37 -10.53
N LEU A 102 -7.18 -1.85 -9.63
CA LEU A 102 -6.75 -0.85 -8.64
C LEU A 102 -5.75 -1.45 -7.63
N THR A 103 -5.99 -2.67 -7.16
CA THR A 103 -5.05 -3.41 -6.30
C THR A 103 -3.72 -3.65 -7.00
N ALA A 104 -3.74 -4.08 -8.27
CA ALA A 104 -2.52 -4.27 -9.05
C ALA A 104 -1.77 -2.94 -9.28
N GLY A 105 -2.48 -1.87 -9.64
CA GLY A 105 -1.90 -0.54 -9.84
C GLY A 105 -1.25 -0.01 -8.57
N PHE A 106 -1.90 -0.16 -7.42
CA PHE A 106 -1.34 0.24 -6.12
C PHE A 106 -0.12 -0.62 -5.75
N ALA A 107 -0.14 -1.92 -6.05
CA ALA A 107 1.00 -2.80 -5.83
C ALA A 107 2.21 -2.39 -6.69
N VAL A 108 2.00 -2.04 -7.96
CA VAL A 108 3.07 -1.49 -8.84
C VAL A 108 3.64 -0.20 -8.27
N TYR A 109 2.78 0.71 -7.79
CA TYR A 109 3.21 1.92 -7.10
C TYR A 109 4.09 1.61 -5.87
N LEU A 110 3.73 0.62 -5.06
CA LEU A 110 4.55 0.20 -3.92
C LEU A 110 5.87 -0.47 -4.34
N LEU A 111 5.90 -1.21 -5.45
CA LEU A 111 7.16 -1.75 -6.00
C LEU A 111 8.11 -0.64 -6.45
N GLN A 112 7.59 0.44 -7.03
CA GLN A 112 8.39 1.62 -7.37
C GLN A 112 8.97 2.28 -6.11
N ALA A 113 8.17 2.42 -5.04
CA ALA A 113 8.66 2.92 -3.77
C ALA A 113 9.74 2.01 -3.15
N ALA A 114 9.53 0.68 -3.20
CA ALA A 114 10.53 -0.29 -2.74
C ALA A 114 11.84 -0.18 -3.54
N THR A 115 11.75 -0.01 -4.86
CA THR A 115 12.90 0.17 -5.74
C THR A 115 13.69 1.43 -5.38
N LEU A 116 13.01 2.54 -5.09
CA LEU A 116 13.66 3.77 -4.60
C LEU A 116 14.36 3.54 -3.26
N HIS A 117 13.75 2.81 -2.33
CA HIS A 117 14.37 2.48 -1.05
C HIS A 117 15.57 1.54 -1.19
N ALA A 118 15.53 0.59 -2.12
CA ALA A 118 16.68 -0.23 -2.47
C ALA A 118 17.81 0.60 -3.07
N TYR A 119 17.52 1.42 -4.09
CA TYR A 119 18.50 2.31 -4.70
C TYR A 119 19.25 3.11 -3.63
N ARG A 120 18.51 3.80 -2.74
CA ARG A 120 19.09 4.56 -1.63
C ARG A 120 19.85 3.71 -0.63
N TYR A 121 19.40 2.49 -0.33
CA TYR A 121 20.16 1.60 0.55
C TYR A 121 21.53 1.22 -0.05
N PHE A 122 21.60 1.07 -1.38
CA PHE A 122 22.84 0.72 -2.06
C PHE A 122 23.74 1.93 -2.36
N THR A 123 23.18 3.14 -2.50
CA THR A 123 23.93 4.36 -2.87
C THR A 123 24.23 5.31 -1.71
N ASP A 124 23.38 5.39 -0.69
CA ASP A 124 23.60 6.30 0.45
C ASP A 124 24.80 5.79 1.28
N GLU A 125 25.65 6.71 1.76
CA GLU A 125 26.78 6.39 2.64
C GLU A 125 26.30 5.73 3.95
N GLU A 126 25.21 6.25 4.51
CA GLU A 126 24.57 5.71 5.71
C GLU A 126 23.51 4.65 5.37
N LYS A 127 23.85 3.40 5.68
CA LYS A 127 22.97 2.24 5.49
C LYS A 127 22.25 1.90 6.78
N SER A 128 20.92 1.95 6.78
CA SER A 128 20.12 1.48 7.90
C SER A 128 19.48 0.12 7.58
N ALA A 129 19.63 -0.84 8.50
CA ALA A 129 18.96 -2.15 8.39
C ALA A 129 17.44 -2.00 8.26
N GLY A 130 16.86 -0.98 8.89
CA GLY A 130 15.45 -0.64 8.76
C GLY A 130 15.02 -0.32 7.32
N ARG A 131 15.87 0.35 6.53
CA ARG A 131 15.60 0.67 5.13
C ARG A 131 15.60 -0.58 4.24
N LEU A 132 16.54 -1.49 4.47
CA LEU A 132 16.59 -2.77 3.74
C LEU A 132 15.38 -3.65 4.08
N TRP A 133 15.17 -3.94 5.36
CA TRP A 133 14.15 -4.92 5.76
C TRP A 133 12.74 -4.38 5.62
N ARG A 134 12.45 -3.21 6.19
CA ARG A 134 11.07 -2.70 6.27
C ARG A 134 10.64 -1.95 5.02
N SER A 135 11.51 -1.13 4.45
CA SER A 135 11.16 -0.27 3.32
C SER A 135 11.39 -0.90 1.94
N PHE A 136 12.15 -1.99 1.87
CA PHE A 136 12.38 -2.72 0.63
C PHE A 136 11.80 -4.14 0.69
N LEU A 137 12.37 -5.04 1.50
CA LEU A 137 11.99 -6.46 1.47
C LEU A 137 10.53 -6.71 1.86
N LEU A 138 10.07 -6.16 2.99
CA LEU A 138 8.67 -6.29 3.40
C LEU A 138 7.70 -5.59 2.45
N THR A 139 8.11 -4.46 1.84
CA THR A 139 7.30 -3.76 0.85
C THR A 139 7.16 -4.58 -0.43
N ILE A 140 8.24 -5.23 -0.90
CA ILE A 140 8.18 -6.17 -2.04
C ILE A 140 7.25 -7.33 -1.72
N LEU A 141 7.40 -7.95 -0.55
CA LEU A 141 6.55 -9.08 -0.16
C LEU A 141 5.07 -8.66 -0.15
N PHE A 142 4.76 -7.52 0.47
CA PHE A 142 3.41 -7.00 0.53
C PHE A 142 2.84 -6.72 -0.87
N ALA A 143 3.57 -6.00 -1.72
CA ALA A 143 3.14 -5.72 -3.09
C ALA A 143 3.01 -7.00 -3.94
N GLY A 144 3.91 -7.97 -3.77
CA GLY A 144 3.85 -9.26 -4.44
C GLY A 144 2.60 -10.05 -4.07
N MET A 145 2.21 -10.07 -2.79
CA MET A 145 0.96 -10.69 -2.36
C MET A 145 -0.27 -9.95 -2.91
N MET A 146 -0.25 -8.62 -2.97
CA MET A 146 -1.33 -7.85 -3.61
C MET A 146 -1.48 -8.19 -5.09
N LEU A 147 -0.37 -8.30 -5.83
CA LEU A 147 -0.39 -8.71 -7.24
C LEU A 147 -0.91 -10.14 -7.40
N PHE A 148 -0.52 -11.06 -6.53
CA PHE A 148 -1.03 -12.42 -6.53
C PHE A 148 -2.57 -12.45 -6.44
N PHE A 149 -3.16 -11.73 -5.48
CA PHE A 149 -4.62 -11.67 -5.34
C PHE A 149 -5.30 -10.96 -6.51
N ALA A 150 -4.71 -9.89 -7.04
CA ALA A 150 -5.24 -9.22 -8.22
C ALA A 150 -5.27 -10.14 -9.45
N VAL A 151 -4.19 -10.88 -9.72
CA VAL A 151 -4.12 -11.83 -10.83
C VAL A 151 -5.11 -12.98 -10.63
N ASN A 152 -5.22 -13.50 -9.41
CA ASN A 152 -6.18 -14.56 -9.09
C ASN A 152 -7.63 -14.11 -9.34
N ALA A 153 -7.99 -12.90 -8.89
CA ALA A 153 -9.31 -12.32 -9.13
C ALA A 153 -9.59 -12.08 -10.63
N LEU A 154 -8.60 -11.63 -11.41
CA LEU A 154 -8.76 -11.48 -12.86
C LEU A 154 -8.93 -12.81 -13.57
N SER A 155 -8.24 -13.86 -13.10
CA SER A 155 -8.31 -15.19 -13.70
C SER A 155 -9.62 -15.90 -13.40
N ALA A 156 -10.26 -15.60 -12.26
CA ALA A 156 -11.56 -16.15 -11.88
C ALA A 156 -12.75 -15.52 -12.63
N ASN A 157 -12.54 -14.37 -13.29
CA ASN A 157 -13.57 -13.61 -14.01
C ASN A 157 -13.49 -13.75 -15.54
N ASN A 158 -12.56 -14.57 -16.06
CA ASN A 158 -12.43 -14.93 -17.48
C ASN A 158 -12.97 -16.34 -17.72
#